data_AF-A0A5K1ARJ7-F1
#
_entry.id   AF-A0A5K1ARJ7-F1
#
_cell.length_a   1.000
_cell.length_b   1.000
_cell.length_c   1.000
_cell.angle_alpha   90.00
_cell.angle_beta   90.00
_cell.angle_gamma   90.00
#
_symmetry.space_group_name_H-M   'P 1'
#
loop_
_entity.id
_entity.type
_entity.pdbx_description
1 polymer ?
#
loop_
_entity_poly.entity_id
_entity_poly.type
_entity_poly.pdbx_seq_one_letter_code
_entity_poly.pdbx_strand_id
1 'polypeptide(L)'
;MWEFLRQTYSQDKNISKILQVEKELHDLRQGNQDLSQYFATVKATYERLKFLRPPCKSCYKSHFEPTMVAKFLAGLSLEYAAAKD
;
A
#
# COMPACT_ATOMS: atom_id res chain seq x y z
N MET A 1 -16.28 -25.21 -2.01
CA MET A 1 -15.78 -24.06 -2.79
C MET A 1 -16.41 -22.73 -2.33
N TRP A 2 -17.72 -22.53 -2.45
CA TRP A 2 -18.40 -21.28 -2.01
C TRP A 2 -18.20 -20.94 -0.53
N GLU A 3 -18.17 -21.95 0.34
CA GLU A 3 -17.92 -21.73 1.76
C GLU A 3 -16.50 -21.22 2.05
N PHE A 4 -15.50 -21.71 1.32
CA PHE A 4 -14.12 -21.22 1.39
C PHE A 4 -14.00 -19.77 0.90
N LEU A 5 -14.67 -19.44 -0.22
CA LEU A 5 -14.72 -18.07 -0.74
C LEU A 5 -15.39 -17.12 0.25
N ARG A 6 -16.52 -17.54 0.83
CA ARG A 6 -17.22 -16.77 1.87
C ARG A 6 -16.35 -16.56 3.11
N GLN A 7 -15.69 -17.60 3.61
CA GLN A 7 -14.82 -17.49 4.79
C GLN A 7 -13.59 -16.59 4.53
N THR A 8 -13.04 -16.64 3.33
CA THR A 8 -11.85 -15.86 2.95
C THR A 8 -12.19 -14.41 2.59
N TYR A 9 -13.28 -14.17 1.88
CA TYR A 9 -13.68 -12.86 1.38
C TYR A 9 -14.74 -12.15 2.25
N SER A 10 -15.14 -12.77 3.36
CA SER A 10 -16.10 -12.19 4.31
C SER A 10 -15.65 -10.82 4.80
N GLN A 11 -16.61 -9.91 4.95
CA GLN A 11 -16.38 -8.60 5.54
C GLN A 11 -15.94 -8.69 7.01
N ASP A 12 -16.28 -9.79 7.69
CA ASP A 12 -15.96 -10.05 9.10
C ASP A 12 -14.46 -10.00 9.40
N LYS A 13 -13.61 -10.33 8.43
CA LYS A 13 -12.14 -10.33 8.56
C LYS A 13 -11.48 -9.14 7.85
N ASN A 14 -12.25 -8.16 7.37
CA ASN A 14 -11.79 -7.04 6.56
C ASN A 14 -11.00 -7.42 5.28
N ILE A 15 -11.01 -8.69 4.85
CA ILE A 15 -10.14 -9.17 3.76
C ILE A 15 -10.45 -8.45 2.45
N SER A 16 -11.73 -8.25 2.12
CA SER A 16 -12.12 -7.49 0.92
C SER A 16 -11.60 -6.06 0.94
N LYS A 17 -11.65 -5.38 2.10
CA LYS A 17 -11.11 -4.02 2.27
C LYS A 17 -9.58 -4.00 2.19
N ILE A 18 -8.90 -4.99 2.77
CA ILE A 18 -7.44 -5.14 2.68
C ILE A 18 -7.03 -5.29 1.21
N LEU A 19 -7.66 -6.21 0.48
CA LEU A 19 -7.37 -6.45 -0.93
C LEU A 19 -7.65 -5.22 -1.79
N GLN A 20 -8.69 -4.44 -1.47
CA GLN A 20 -8.97 -3.18 -2.14
C GLN A 20 -7.83 -2.17 -1.94
N VAL A 21 -7.37 -1.98 -0.70
CA VAL A 21 -6.26 -1.05 -0.40
C VAL A 21 -4.94 -1.56 -1.01
N GLU A 22 -4.68 -2.87 -1.01
CA GLU A 22 -3.52 -3.46 -1.67
C GLU A 22 -3.55 -3.22 -3.19
N LYS A 23 -4.73 -3.30 -3.82
CA LYS A 23 -4.91 -2.93 -5.24
C LYS A 23 -4.68 -1.43 -5.48
N GLU A 24 -5.25 -0.57 -4.63
CA GLU A 24 -5.01 0.88 -4.69
C GLU A 24 -3.51 1.20 -4.62
N LEU A 25 -2.77 0.55 -3.69
CA LEU A 25 -1.31 0.68 -3.62
C LEU A 25 -0.62 0.14 -4.87
N HIS A 26 -1.05 -1.00 -5.42
CA HIS A 26 -0.44 -1.56 -6.62
C HIS A 26 -0.54 -0.61 -7.81
N ASP A 27 -1.72 -0.05 -8.03
CA ASP A 27 -2.03 0.82 -9.17
C ASP A 27 -1.46 2.24 -8.99
N LEU A 28 -1.14 2.65 -7.76
CA LEU A 28 -0.63 3.99 -7.46
C LEU A 28 0.66 4.31 -8.24
N ARG A 29 0.66 5.42 -8.96
CA ARG A 29 1.79 6.04 -9.67
C ARG A 29 1.72 7.55 -9.45
N GLN A 30 2.86 8.23 -9.53
CA GLN A 30 2.93 9.69 -9.40
C GLN A 30 2.09 10.40 -10.46
N GLY A 31 2.17 9.94 -11.72
CA GLY A 31 1.50 10.59 -12.84
C GLY A 31 1.91 12.06 -12.94
N ASN A 32 0.93 12.95 -12.85
CA ASN A 32 1.12 14.41 -12.91
C ASN A 32 1.10 15.07 -11.51
N GLN A 33 1.04 14.29 -10.43
CA GLN A 33 1.04 14.85 -9.07
C GLN A 33 2.43 15.37 -8.71
N ASP A 34 2.46 16.46 -7.95
CA ASP A 34 3.70 16.88 -7.28
C ASP A 34 4.18 15.78 -6.32
N LEU A 35 5.50 15.69 -6.12
CA LEU A 35 6.15 14.70 -5.25
C LEU A 35 5.56 14.69 -3.85
N SER A 36 5.29 15.86 -3.26
CA SER A 36 4.75 15.96 -1.90
C SER A 36 3.34 15.37 -1.81
N GLN A 37 2.51 15.63 -2.82
CA GLN A 37 1.15 15.12 -2.92
C GLN A 37 1.13 13.61 -3.16
N TYR A 38 2.00 13.12 -4.04
CA TYR A 38 2.14 11.70 -4.31
C TYR A 38 2.63 10.95 -3.06
N PHE A 39 3.64 11.47 -2.36
CA PHE A 39 4.13 10.90 -1.12
C PHE A 39 3.03 10.86 -0.03
N ALA A 40 2.30 11.96 0.14
CA ALA A 40 1.18 12.02 1.09
C ALA A 40 0.12 10.97 0.77
N THR A 41 -0.18 10.75 -0.51
CA THR A 41 -1.14 9.74 -0.97
C THR A 41 -0.63 8.32 -0.66
N VAL A 42 0.63 7.99 -1.00
CA VAL A 42 1.24 6.70 -0.65
C VAL A 42 1.14 6.46 0.86
N LYS A 43 1.58 7.43 1.66
CA LYS A 43 1.60 7.32 3.12
C LYS A 43 0.20 7.12 3.69
N ALA A 44 -0.79 7.90 3.24
CA ALA A 44 -2.17 7.77 3.70
C ALA A 44 -2.76 6.39 3.38
N THR A 45 -2.50 5.86 2.19
CA THR A 45 -2.97 4.53 1.78
C THR A 45 -2.29 3.41 2.59
N TYR A 46 -0.99 3.54 2.89
CA TYR A 46 -0.31 2.63 3.80
C TYR A 46 -0.89 2.68 5.23
N GLU A 47 -1.14 3.87 5.79
CA GLU A 47 -1.76 3.98 7.11
C GLU A 47 -3.17 3.34 7.16
N ARG A 48 -3.95 3.44 6.07
CA ARG A 48 -5.22 2.69 5.94
C ARG A 48 -5.00 1.19 5.94
N LEU A 49 -4.00 0.69 5.21
CA LEU A 49 -3.65 -0.75 5.21
C LEU A 49 -3.25 -1.23 6.60
N LYS A 50 -2.43 -0.45 7.31
CA LYS A 50 -1.99 -0.71 8.68
C LYS A 50 -3.15 -0.75 9.67
N PHE A 51 -4.14 0.13 9.52
CA PHE A 51 -5.34 0.09 10.35
C PHE A 51 -6.15 -1.19 10.12
N LEU A 52 -6.29 -1.61 8.85
CA LEU A 52 -7.05 -2.82 8.49
C LEU A 52 -6.30 -4.12 8.82
N ARG A 53 -4.97 -4.11 8.72
CA ARG A 53 -4.06 -5.23 9.02
C ARG A 53 -2.89 -4.71 9.87
N PRO A 54 -3.08 -4.61 11.20
CA PRO A 54 -2.03 -4.16 12.10
C PRO A 54 -0.81 -5.07 12.00
N PRO A 55 0.38 -4.55 11.66
CA PRO A 55 1.59 -5.35 11.66
C PRO A 55 1.93 -5.78 13.08
N CYS A 56 2.67 -6.88 13.22
CA CYS A 56 3.26 -7.23 14.50
C CYS A 56 4.16 -6.07 14.99
N LYS A 57 4.26 -5.85 16.32
CA LYS A 57 5.01 -4.70 16.87
C LYS A 57 6.46 -4.58 16.35
N SER A 58 7.16 -5.71 16.18
CA SER A 58 8.53 -5.74 15.63
C SER A 58 8.58 -5.60 14.11
N CYS A 59 7.51 -5.98 13.39
CA CYS A 59 7.43 -5.97 11.93
C CYS A 59 7.39 -4.57 11.32
N TYR A 60 6.96 -3.56 12.09
CA TYR A 60 6.73 -2.21 11.58
C TYR A 60 8.01 -1.57 11.05
N LYS A 61 9.06 -1.51 11.89
CA LYS A 61 10.34 -0.90 11.49
C LYS A 61 11.10 -1.75 10.49
N SER A 62 10.98 -3.08 10.57
CA SER A 62 11.77 -3.99 9.72
C SER A 62 11.21 -4.16 8.31
N HIS A 63 9.90 -3.99 8.11
CA HIS A 63 9.25 -4.25 6.81
C HIS A 63 8.35 -3.13 6.32
N PHE A 64 7.61 -2.45 7.20
CA PHE A 64 6.55 -1.54 6.78
C PHE A 64 7.10 -0.22 6.19
N GLU A 65 8.01 0.46 6.89
CA GLU A 65 8.62 1.69 6.40
C GLU A 65 9.44 1.49 5.11
N PRO A 66 10.33 0.47 5.02
CA PRO A 66 11.07 0.21 3.78
C PRO A 66 10.16 -0.12 2.59
N THR A 67 9.10 -0.89 2.79
CA THR A 67 8.17 -1.24 1.70
C THR A 67 7.36 -0.03 1.22
N MET A 68 6.96 0.87 2.11
CA MET A 68 6.32 2.13 1.74
C MET A 68 7.25 3.00 0.88
N VAL A 69 8.52 3.14 1.29
CA VAL A 69 9.51 3.91 0.53
C VAL A 69 9.76 3.26 -0.83
N ALA A 70 9.95 1.94 -0.87
CA ALA A 70 10.12 1.22 -2.13
C ALA A 70 8.92 1.41 -3.07
N LYS A 71 7.69 1.39 -2.55
CA LYS A 71 6.48 1.63 -3.33
C LYS A 71 6.42 3.06 -3.86
N PHE A 72 6.79 4.05 -3.05
CA PHE A 72 6.88 5.44 -3.47
C PHE A 72 7.86 5.58 -4.66
N LEU A 73 9.11 5.12 -4.48
CA LEU A 73 10.16 5.19 -5.50
C LEU A 73 9.77 4.48 -6.80
N ALA A 74 9.19 3.27 -6.70
CA ALA A 74 8.77 2.50 -7.87
C ALA A 74 7.70 3.20 -8.71
N GLY A 75 6.85 4.03 -8.09
CA GLY A 75 5.78 4.75 -8.79
C GLY A 75 6.14 6.17 -9.22
N LEU A 76 7.37 6.64 -8.97
CA LEU A 76 7.82 7.94 -9.46
C LEU A 76 7.75 8.03 -10.98
N SER A 77 7.45 9.21 -11.50
CA SER A 77 7.48 9.51 -12.93
C SER A 77 8.91 9.39 -13.48
N LEU A 78 9.04 9.40 -14.82
CA LEU A 78 10.34 9.26 -15.50
C LEU A 78 11.27 10.44 -15.22
N GLU A 79 10.74 11.62 -14.88
CA GLU A 79 11.54 12.80 -14.56
C GLU A 79 12.40 12.62 -13.30
N TYR A 80 12.01 11.67 -12.42
CA TYR A 80 12.76 11.30 -11.22
C TYR A 80 13.45 9.93 -11.35
N ALA A 81 13.71 9.46 -12.57
CA ALA A 81 14.33 8.15 -12.81
C ALA A 81 15.67 7.98 -12.07
N ALA A 82 16.48 9.04 -11.96
CA ALA A 82 17.76 9.02 -11.24
C ALA A 82 17.64 8.80 -9.73
N ALA A 83 16.45 8.96 -9.13
CA ALA A 83 16.21 8.69 -7.71
C ALA A 83 15.88 7.21 -7.43
N LYS A 84 15.88 6.34 -8.45
CA LYS A 84 15.55 4.91 -8.36
C LYS A 84 16.79 4.00 -8.34
N ASP A 85 17.96 4.53 -8.67
CA ASP A 85 19.27 3.86 -8.65
C ASP A 85 20.01 4.08 -7.31
#